data_AF-A0A9X0K4V3-F1
#
_entry.id   AF-A0A9X0K4V3-F1
#
_cell.length_a   1.000
_cell.length_b   1.000
_cell.length_c   1.000
_cell.angle_alpha   90.00
_cell.angle_beta   90.00
_cell.angle_gamma   90.00
#
_symmetry.space_group_name_H-M   'P 1'
#
loop_
_entity.id
_entity.type
_entity.pdbx_description
1 polymer ?
#
loop_
_entity_poly.entity_id
_entity_poly.type
_entity_poly.pdbx_seq_one_letter_code
_entity_poly.pdbx_strand_id
1 'polypeptide(L)'
;MTFEPDPDKMRHYLPGRRPYVEIVMNERKIHARVMAWQGDRILVEYPATMISKYTHGQRETLWIHKSEAKRIRREDSIWADLEDDYTWHHGQDEKNAYRPDPWTIYGQNFPDSK
;
A
#
# COMPACT_ATOMS: atom_id res chain seq x y z
N MET A 1 -8.64 -14.19 -14.92
CA MET A 1 -9.19 -14.62 -13.62
C MET A 1 -9.36 -13.37 -12.78
N THR A 2 -10.59 -12.95 -12.49
CA THR A 2 -10.88 -11.84 -11.59
C THR A 2 -10.67 -12.32 -10.17
N PHE A 3 -9.87 -11.61 -9.37
CA PHE A 3 -9.68 -11.95 -7.96
C PHE A 3 -10.95 -11.60 -7.18
N GLU A 4 -11.49 -12.56 -6.42
CA GLU A 4 -12.61 -12.34 -5.51
C GLU A 4 -12.08 -12.37 -4.07
N PRO A 5 -12.12 -11.25 -3.33
CA PRO A 5 -11.65 -11.19 -1.95
C PRO A 5 -12.55 -12.03 -1.05
N ASP A 6 -11.93 -12.74 -0.11
CA ASP A 6 -12.60 -13.51 0.94
C ASP A 6 -12.47 -12.70 2.25
N PRO A 7 -13.57 -12.10 2.76
CA PRO A 7 -13.52 -11.26 3.95
C PRO A 7 -12.91 -11.95 5.17
N ASP A 8 -13.10 -13.27 5.31
CA ASP A 8 -12.61 -14.03 6.46
C ASP A 8 -11.08 -14.26 6.40
N LYS A 9 -10.49 -14.15 5.22
CA LYS A 9 -9.04 -14.29 4.99
C LYS A 9 -8.33 -12.95 4.85
N MET A 10 -9.08 -11.85 4.86
CA MET A 10 -8.56 -10.51 4.68
C MET A 10 -7.87 -10.04 5.96
N ARG A 11 -6.63 -9.61 5.82
CA ARG A 11 -5.85 -9.04 6.92
C ARG A 11 -5.76 -7.54 6.74
N HIS A 12 -5.99 -6.79 7.82
CA HIS A 12 -6.01 -5.32 7.80
C HIS A 12 -4.82 -4.73 8.54
N TYR A 13 -4.34 -3.58 8.06
CA TYR A 13 -3.46 -2.73 8.85
C TYR A 13 -4.28 -1.95 9.88
N LEU A 14 -3.68 -1.69 11.05
CA LEU A 14 -4.26 -0.77 12.02
C LEU A 14 -4.36 0.65 11.42
N PRO A 15 -5.36 1.45 11.82
CA PRO A 15 -5.38 2.88 11.51
C PRO A 15 -4.04 3.54 11.87
N GLY A 16 -3.57 4.47 11.02
CA GLY A 16 -2.28 5.15 11.19
C GLY A 16 -1.03 4.28 10.97
N ARG A 17 -1.18 2.99 10.62
CA ARG A 17 -0.06 2.07 10.34
C ARG A 17 -0.18 1.43 8.95
N ARG A 18 -0.53 2.25 7.96
CA ARG A 18 -0.77 1.80 6.59
C ARG A 18 0.46 2.07 5.73
N PRO A 19 1.07 1.05 5.12
CA PRO A 19 2.18 1.27 4.20
C PRO A 19 1.79 2.18 3.03
N TYR A 20 2.70 3.04 2.61
CA TYR A 20 2.57 3.79 1.37
C TYR A 20 3.23 3.04 0.21
N VAL A 21 2.57 3.09 -0.94
CA VAL A 21 3.05 2.46 -2.16
C VAL A 21 2.85 3.40 -3.35
N GLU A 22 3.71 3.25 -4.35
CA GLU A 22 3.52 3.75 -5.70
C GLU A 22 3.05 2.58 -6.58
N ILE A 23 1.99 2.80 -7.35
CA ILE A 23 1.46 1.84 -8.33
C ILE A 23 1.48 2.50 -9.71
N VAL A 24 1.55 1.69 -10.77
CA VAL A 24 1.44 2.18 -12.15
C VAL A 24 0.07 1.82 -12.70
N MET A 25 -0.77 2.81 -12.95
CA MET A 25 -2.07 2.64 -13.60
C MET A 25 -2.13 3.54 -14.84
N ASN A 26 -2.48 2.96 -15.99
CA ASN A 26 -2.55 3.69 -17.27
C ASN A 26 -1.28 4.50 -17.55
N GLU A 27 -0.10 3.87 -17.35
CA GLU A 27 1.23 4.47 -17.53
C GLU A 27 1.57 5.64 -16.59
N ARG A 28 0.72 5.91 -15.59
CA ARG A 28 0.94 6.95 -14.58
C ARG A 28 1.28 6.36 -13.24
N LYS A 29 2.22 7.01 -12.55
CA LYS A 29 2.54 6.73 -11.16
C LYS A 29 1.47 7.33 -10.26
N ILE A 30 0.91 6.50 -9.39
CA ILE A 30 -0.12 6.89 -8.43
C ILE A 30 0.38 6.52 -7.04
N HIS A 31 0.34 7.47 -6.12
CA HIS A 31 0.63 7.23 -4.72
C HIS A 31 -0.64 6.71 -4.06
N ALA A 32 -0.51 5.62 -3.32
CA ALA A 32 -1.59 4.91 -2.67
C ALA A 32 -1.17 4.45 -1.26
N ARG A 33 -2.14 4.02 -0.46
CA ARG A 33 -1.90 3.37 0.83
C ARG A 33 -2.49 1.97 0.86
N VAL A 34 -1.81 1.04 1.51
CA VAL A 34 -2.26 -0.35 1.64
C VAL A 34 -3.23 -0.46 2.81
N MET A 35 -4.45 -0.87 2.51
CA MET A 35 -5.53 -1.02 3.47
C MET A 35 -5.55 -2.42 4.08
N ALA A 36 -5.29 -3.42 3.25
CA ALA A 36 -5.39 -4.83 3.59
C ALA A 36 -4.61 -5.71 2.61
N TRP A 37 -4.47 -6.99 2.95
CA TRP A 37 -3.87 -8.00 2.07
C TRP A 37 -4.54 -9.36 2.24
N GLN A 38 -4.46 -10.18 1.19
CA GLN A 38 -4.90 -11.57 1.16
C GLN A 38 -3.98 -12.34 0.20
N GLY A 39 -3.16 -13.25 0.76
CA GLY A 39 -2.17 -13.98 -0.02
C GLY A 39 -1.15 -13.05 -0.70
N ASP A 40 -1.10 -13.10 -2.03
CA ASP A 40 -0.24 -12.29 -2.89
C ASP A 40 -0.90 -10.99 -3.36
N ARG A 41 -2.15 -10.74 -2.96
CA ARG A 41 -2.93 -9.54 -3.31
C ARG A 41 -2.93 -8.54 -2.17
N ILE A 42 -2.89 -7.26 -2.54
CA ILE A 42 -3.05 -6.14 -1.62
C ILE A 42 -4.21 -5.26 -2.08
N LEU A 43 -4.99 -4.77 -1.11
CA LEU A 43 -6.00 -3.76 -1.34
C LEU A 43 -5.36 -2.39 -1.13
N VAL A 44 -5.28 -1.61 -2.20
CA VAL A 44 -4.75 -0.25 -2.17
C VAL A 44 -5.87 0.76 -2.23
N GLU A 45 -5.74 1.85 -1.48
CA GLU A 45 -6.60 3.02 -1.57
C GLU A 45 -5.82 4.17 -2.22
N TYR A 46 -6.40 4.80 -3.23
CA TYR A 46 -5.76 5.83 -4.06
C TYR A 46 -6.78 6.90 -4.49
N PRO A 47 -6.35 8.09 -4.95
CA PRO A 47 -7.29 9.14 -5.35
C PRO A 47 -7.90 8.77 -6.71
N ALA A 48 -9.23 8.73 -6.80
CA ALA A 48 -9.98 8.28 -7.99
C ALA A 48 -9.62 9.05 -9.27
N THR A 49 -9.27 10.32 -9.12
CA THR A 49 -8.85 11.23 -10.20
C THR A 49 -7.73 12.14 -9.71
N MET A 50 -7.01 12.81 -10.63
CA MET A 50 -6.08 13.89 -10.28
C MET A 50 -6.75 14.79 -9.24
N ILE A 51 -6.06 15.01 -8.12
CA ILE A 51 -6.51 15.88 -7.03
C ILE A 51 -6.77 17.26 -7.64
N SER A 52 -8.04 17.59 -7.86
CA SER A 52 -8.48 18.94 -8.19
C SER A 52 -9.05 19.57 -6.92
N LYS A 53 -9.14 20.90 -6.89
CA LYS A 53 -9.78 21.62 -5.77
C LYS A 53 -11.21 21.13 -5.44
N TYR A 54 -11.90 20.49 -6.39
CA TYR A 54 -13.30 20.04 -6.27
C TYR A 54 -13.48 18.53 -6.05
N THR A 55 -12.45 17.71 -6.31
CA THR A 55 -12.52 16.25 -6.16
C THR A 55 -11.85 15.76 -4.87
N HIS A 56 -11.56 16.69 -3.94
CA HIS A 56 -11.16 16.38 -2.57
C HIS A 56 -12.19 15.44 -1.92
N GLY A 57 -11.89 14.14 -1.91
CA GLY A 57 -12.66 13.15 -1.15
C GLY A 57 -13.01 11.86 -1.89
N GLN A 58 -12.90 11.79 -3.22
CA GLN A 58 -13.16 10.52 -3.92
C GLN A 58 -11.92 9.61 -3.84
N ARG A 59 -11.97 8.67 -2.89
CA ARG A 59 -10.99 7.60 -2.72
C ARG A 59 -11.53 6.34 -3.39
N GLU A 60 -10.73 5.74 -4.24
CA GLU A 60 -11.00 4.44 -4.84
C GLU A 60 -10.15 3.37 -4.19
N THR A 61 -10.62 2.13 -4.30
CA THR A 61 -9.90 0.97 -3.82
C THR A 61 -9.78 -0.07 -4.91
N LEU A 62 -8.60 -0.68 -5.03
CA LEU A 62 -8.32 -1.71 -6.02
C LEU A 62 -7.51 -2.84 -5.41
N TRP A 63 -7.84 -4.07 -5.77
CA TRP A 63 -7.00 -5.23 -5.50
C TRP A 63 -5.97 -5.40 -6.61
N ILE A 64 -4.70 -5.39 -6.24
CA ILE A 64 -3.58 -5.61 -7.16
C ILE A 64 -2.67 -6.71 -6.65
N HIS A 65 -1.91 -7.33 -7.54
CA HIS A 65 -0.82 -8.21 -7.11
C HIS A 65 0.28 -7.36 -6.47
N LYS A 66 0.87 -7.85 -5.37
CA LYS A 66 1.88 -7.08 -4.62
C LYS A 66 3.11 -6.67 -5.45
N SER A 67 3.43 -7.40 -6.52
CA SER A 67 4.52 -7.04 -7.45
C SER A 67 4.23 -5.81 -8.30
N GLU A 68 2.98 -5.38 -8.38
CA GLU A 68 2.53 -4.18 -9.11
C GLU A 68 2.67 -2.90 -8.25
N ALA A 69 3.06 -3.07 -6.99
CA ALA A 69 3.26 -1.98 -6.05
C ALA A 69 4.74 -1.88 -5.63
N LYS A 70 5.25 -0.66 -5.58
CA LYS A 70 6.55 -0.33 -5.02
C LYS A 70 6.36 0.40 -3.71
N ARG A 71 7.00 -0.04 -2.62
CA ARG A 71 6.88 0.66 -1.35
C ARG A 71 7.62 1.99 -1.41
N ILE A 72 7.02 3.02 -0.83
CA ILE A 72 7.61 4.36 -0.71
C ILE A 72 7.66 4.76 0.76
N ARG A 73 8.53 5.72 1.08
CA ARG A 73 8.62 6.25 2.43
C ARG A 73 7.42 7.15 2.73
N ARG A 74 7.19 7.43 4.02
CA ARG A 74 6.18 8.41 4.40
C ARG A 74 6.49 9.79 3.81
N GLU A 75 7.74 10.23 3.87
CA GLU A 75 8.17 11.53 3.33
C GLU A 75 7.91 11.68 1.81
N ASP A 76 7.90 10.58 1.08
CA ASP A 76 7.67 10.56 -0.37
C ASP A 76 6.18 10.45 -0.73
N SER A 77 5.29 10.25 0.25
CA SER A 77 3.88 9.97 0.01
C SER A 77 3.00 11.21 0.11
N ILE A 78 2.16 11.45 -0.91
CA ILE A 78 1.10 12.47 -0.84
C ILE A 78 -0.01 12.13 0.18
N TRP A 79 -0.02 10.89 0.69
CA TRP A 79 -0.97 10.38 1.66
C TRP A 79 -0.46 10.43 3.10
N ALA A 80 0.75 10.95 3.33
CA ALA A 80 1.28 11.14 4.66
C ALA A 80 0.33 12.06 5.46
N ASP A 81 -0.25 11.51 6.53
CA ASP A 81 -1.22 12.20 7.36
C ASP A 81 -0.59 12.53 8.73
N LEU A 82 -1.01 13.62 9.36
CA LEU A 82 -0.55 14.00 10.70
C LEU A 82 -0.97 12.99 11.77
N GLU A 83 -2.04 12.22 11.50
CA GLU A 83 -2.55 11.16 12.39
C GLU A 83 -1.81 9.83 12.24
N ASP A 84 -0.82 9.74 11.34
CA ASP A 84 -0.02 8.52 11.20
C ASP A 84 0.83 8.25 12.45
N ASP A 85 1.03 6.96 12.75
CA ASP A 85 2.01 6.53 13.74
C ASP A 85 3.41 6.76 13.18
N TYR A 86 3.94 7.96 13.43
CA TYR A 86 5.25 8.39 12.94
C TYR A 86 6.37 7.40 13.30
N THR A 87 6.34 6.84 14.51
CA THR A 87 7.36 5.89 14.98
C THR A 87 7.31 4.60 14.17
N TRP A 88 6.10 4.08 13.92
CA TRP A 88 5.92 2.91 13.08
C TRP A 88 6.41 3.17 11.65
N HIS A 89 6.04 4.31 11.06
CA HIS A 89 6.44 4.69 9.70
C HIS A 89 7.96 4.84 9.58
N HIS A 90 8.61 5.53 10.52
CA HIS A 90 10.06 5.66 10.55
C HIS A 90 10.74 4.28 10.57
N GLY A 91 10.27 3.35 11.42
CA GLY A 91 10.80 2.00 11.48
C GLY A 91 10.54 1.15 10.22
N GLN A 92 9.55 1.51 9.39
CA GLN A 92 9.34 0.88 8.07
C GLN A 92 10.20 1.54 6.99
N ASP A 93 10.37 2.85 7.05
CA ASP A 93 11.16 3.65 6.11
C ASP A 93 12.65 3.31 6.22
N GLU A 94 13.14 3.07 7.44
CA GLU A 94 14.48 2.53 7.68
C GLU A 94 14.67 1.16 7.01
N LYS A 95 13.67 0.27 7.10
CA LYS A 95 13.73 -1.05 6.42
C LYS A 95 13.75 -0.91 4.90
N ASN A 96 13.09 0.11 4.35
CA ASN A 96 13.14 0.44 2.92
C ASN A 96 14.49 1.03 2.51
N ALA A 97 15.19 1.74 3.40
CA ALA A 97 16.49 2.36 3.12
C ALA A 97 17.65 1.36 3.07
N TYR A 98 17.61 0.32 3.89
CA TYR A 98 18.72 -0.64 4.04
C TYR A 98 18.56 -1.94 3.23
N ARG A 99 17.39 -2.19 2.62
CA ARG A 99 17.15 -3.37 1.79
C ARG A 99 16.45 -2.98 0.50
N PRO A 100 16.93 -3.44 -0.68
CA PRO A 100 16.08 -3.41 -1.86
C PRO A 100 14.79 -4.17 -1.51
N ASP A 101 13.68 -3.53 -1.89
CA ASP A 101 12.36 -3.72 -1.31
C ASP A 101 12.07 -5.20 -0.97
N PRO A 102 11.72 -5.57 0.28
CA PRO A 102 11.42 -6.95 0.65
C PRO A 102 10.24 -7.57 -0.12
N TRP A 103 9.54 -6.80 -0.96
CA TRP A 103 8.56 -7.30 -1.94
C TRP A 103 9.20 -7.79 -3.26
N THR A 104 10.45 -7.42 -3.55
CA THR A 104 11.11 -7.67 -4.85
C THR A 104 12.15 -8.79 -4.87
N ILE A 105 12.66 -9.27 -3.72
CA ILE A 105 13.86 -10.14 -3.73
C ILE A 105 13.72 -11.43 -2.94
N TYR A 106 12.83 -11.51 -1.94
CA TYR A 106 12.65 -12.73 -1.16
C TYR A 106 11.19 -13.15 -1.18
N GLY A 107 10.94 -14.43 -1.47
CA GLY A 107 9.66 -15.07 -1.18
C GLY A 107 9.35 -14.87 0.29
N GLN A 108 8.40 -13.99 0.60
CA GLN A 108 8.04 -13.72 1.98
C GLN A 108 7.31 -14.93 2.55
N ASN A 109 7.78 -15.37 3.72
CA ASN A 109 6.91 -16.10 4.63
C ASN A 109 6.09 -15.08 5.41
N PHE A 110 4.83 -14.97 5.04
CA PHE A 110 3.78 -14.40 5.88
C PHE A 110 3.62 -15.27 7.14
N PRO A 111 2.97 -14.76 8.20
CA PRO A 111 2.72 -15.55 9.42
C PRO A 111 2.03 -16.90 9.19
N ASP A 112 1.40 -17.10 8.02
CA ASP A 112 0.75 -18.35 7.60
C ASP A 112 1.41 -19.04 6.39
N SER A 113 2.59 -18.57 5.94
CA SER A 113 3.31 -19.24 4.84
C SER A 113 3.98 -20.50 5.35
N LYS A 114 3.26 -21.61 5.28
CA LYS A 114 3.83 -22.95 5.14
C LYS A 114 3.73 -23.41 3.70
#